data_AF-A0AA48H4V4-F1
#
_entry.id   AF-A0AA48H4V4-F1
#
_cell.length_a   1.000
_cell.length_b   1.000
_cell.length_c   1.000
_cell.angle_alpha   90.00
_cell.angle_beta   90.00
_cell.angle_gamma   90.00
#
_symmetry.space_group_name_H-M   'P 1'
#
loop_
_entity.id
_entity.type
_entity.pdbx_description
1 polymer ?
#
loop_
_entity_poly.entity_id
_entity_poly.type
_entity_poly.pdbx_seq_one_letter_code
_entity_poly.pdbx_strand_id
1 'polypeptide(L)'
;MPQNRSAIAALQKLEADREALDAKQRELEVQAAKELGEIILGSGLESFSRKGLRKVAEELGKLGEDAAIEKLTARGSTRTLNAAPGTQ
;
A
#
# COMPACT_ATOMS: atom_id res chain seq x y z
N MET A 1 -9.36 -39.24 35.24
CA MET A 1 -8.90 -37.84 35.11
C MET A 1 -8.90 -37.44 33.63
N PRO A 2 -9.83 -36.60 33.14
CA PRO A 2 -10.00 -36.32 31.71
C PRO A 2 -9.43 -34.96 31.24
N GLN A 3 -8.60 -34.28 32.04
CA GLN A 3 -8.18 -32.89 31.80
C GLN A 3 -7.16 -32.73 30.64
N ASN A 4 -6.26 -33.69 30.42
CA ASN A 4 -5.25 -33.60 29.36
C ASN A 4 -5.82 -33.62 27.94
N ARG A 5 -6.94 -34.30 27.71
CA ARG A 5 -7.57 -34.40 26.38
C ARG A 5 -8.22 -33.08 25.95
N SER A 6 -8.65 -32.26 26.93
CA SER A 6 -9.22 -30.93 26.70
C SER A 6 -8.15 -29.89 26.36
N ALA A 7 -6.96 -29.98 26.97
CA ALA A 7 -5.86 -29.06 26.69
C ALA A 7 -5.29 -29.28 25.27
N ILE A 8 -5.15 -30.54 24.85
CA ILE A 8 -4.70 -30.89 23.50
C ILE A 8 -5.70 -30.40 22.44
N ALA A 9 -7.00 -30.58 22.68
CA ALA A 9 -8.04 -30.10 21.77
C ALA A 9 -8.05 -28.56 21.67
N ALA A 10 -7.80 -27.84 22.77
CA ALA A 10 -7.68 -26.39 22.75
C ALA A 10 -6.45 -25.92 21.96
N LEU A 11 -5.32 -26.61 22.07
CA LEU A 11 -4.12 -26.31 21.29
C LEU A 11 -4.33 -26.57 19.80
N GLN A 12 -4.95 -27.70 19.43
CA GLN A 12 -5.29 -28.00 18.03
C GLN A 12 -6.23 -26.97 17.42
N LYS A 13 -7.23 -26.50 18.20
CA LYS A 13 -8.12 -25.42 17.76
C LYS A 13 -7.34 -24.11 17.55
N LEU A 14 -6.45 -23.76 18.47
CA LEU A 14 -5.64 -22.55 18.36
C LEU A 14 -4.71 -22.58 17.13
N GLU A 15 -4.16 -23.75 16.81
CA GLU A 15 -3.33 -23.95 15.62
C GLU A 15 -4.15 -23.80 14.34
N ALA A 16 -5.33 -24.43 14.26
CA ALA A 16 -6.25 -24.25 13.15
C ALA A 16 -6.73 -22.79 12.99
N ASP A 17 -7.00 -22.09 14.11
CA ASP A 17 -7.40 -20.69 14.10
C ASP A 17 -6.26 -19.78 13.59
N ARG A 18 -5.00 -20.10 13.91
CA ARG A 18 -3.83 -19.38 13.38
C ARG A 18 -3.67 -19.58 11.89
N GLU A 19 -3.75 -20.82 11.41
CA GLU A 19 -3.67 -21.12 9.97
C GLU A 19 -4.78 -20.40 9.19
N ALA A 20 -6.00 -20.35 9.74
CA ALA A 20 -7.12 -19.63 9.14
C ALA A 20 -6.90 -18.10 9.11
N LEU A 21 -6.32 -17.53 10.16
CA LEU A 21 -5.96 -16.11 10.21
C LEU A 21 -4.87 -15.77 9.20
N ASP A 22 -3.83 -16.60 9.09
CA ASP A 22 -2.74 -16.41 8.13
C ASP A 22 -3.26 -16.48 6.69
N ALA A 23 -4.16 -17.42 6.39
CA ALA A 23 -4.80 -17.52 5.08
C ALA A 23 -5.62 -16.25 4.75
N LYS A 24 -6.42 -15.78 5.70
CA LYS A 24 -7.22 -14.56 5.55
C LYS A 24 -6.36 -13.32 5.39
N GLN A 25 -5.25 -13.23 6.11
CA GLN A 25 -4.30 -12.12 5.96
C GLN A 25 -3.72 -12.07 4.55
N ARG A 26 -3.29 -13.22 4.01
CA ARG A 26 -2.77 -13.29 2.63
C ARG A 26 -3.82 -12.89 1.60
N GLU A 27 -5.08 -13.32 1.78
CA GLU A 27 -6.18 -12.94 0.90
C GLU A 27 -6.39 -11.41 0.91
N LEU A 28 -6.40 -10.80 2.09
CA LEU A 28 -6.53 -9.35 2.23
C LEU A 28 -5.35 -8.59 1.61
N GLU A 29 -4.13 -9.10 1.76
CA GLU A 29 -2.93 -8.50 1.13
C GLU A 29 -3.01 -8.55 -0.40
N VAL A 30 -3.48 -9.66 -0.96
CA VAL A 30 -3.68 -9.79 -2.42
C VAL A 30 -4.76 -8.84 -2.90
N GLN A 31 -5.87 -8.75 -2.18
CA GLN A 31 -6.97 -7.84 -2.52
C GLN A 31 -6.53 -6.37 -2.45
N ALA A 32 -5.82 -5.98 -1.39
CA ALA A 32 -5.26 -4.64 -1.25
C ALA A 32 -4.25 -4.31 -2.38
N ALA A 33 -3.39 -5.28 -2.75
CA ALA A 33 -2.46 -5.10 -3.86
C ALA A 33 -3.18 -4.89 -5.19
N LYS A 34 -4.31 -5.57 -5.40
CA LYS A 34 -5.15 -5.39 -6.59
C LYS A 34 -5.81 -4.01 -6.63
N GLU A 35 -6.43 -3.58 -5.54
CA GLU A 35 -7.07 -2.27 -5.43
C GLU A 35 -6.06 -1.13 -5.64
N LEU A 36 -4.88 -1.22 -5.02
CA LEU A 36 -3.80 -0.26 -5.25
C LEU A 36 -3.30 -0.28 -6.70
N GLY A 37 -3.24 -1.46 -7.32
CA GLY A 37 -2.92 -1.61 -8.74
C GLY A 37 -3.92 -0.88 -9.63
N GLU A 38 -5.22 -1.04 -9.38
CA GLU A 38 -6.30 -0.38 -10.14
C GLU A 38 -6.24 1.15 -10.00
N ILE A 39 -5.92 1.68 -8.81
CA ILE A 39 -5.73 3.11 -8.57
C ILE A 39 -4.52 3.66 -9.36
N ILE A 40 -3.45 2.87 -9.48
CA ILE A 40 -2.21 3.28 -10.15
C ILE A 40 -2.37 3.31 -11.68
N LEU A 41 -3.19 2.43 -12.25
CA LEU A 41 -3.36 2.35 -13.71
C LEU A 41 -3.98 3.65 -14.27
N GLY A 42 -3.35 4.21 -15.31
CA GLY A 42 -3.80 5.46 -15.92
C GLY A 42 -3.39 6.73 -15.17
N SER A 43 -2.68 6.61 -14.03
CA SER A 43 -2.16 7.76 -13.28
C SER A 43 -0.78 8.25 -13.76
N GLY A 44 -0.13 7.49 -14.64
CA GLY A 44 1.26 7.68 -15.05
C GLY A 44 2.27 7.02 -14.12
N LEU A 45 1.88 6.64 -12.89
CA LEU A 45 2.74 5.91 -11.94
C LEU A 45 3.05 4.49 -12.40
N GLU A 46 2.26 3.91 -13.31
CA GLU A 46 2.53 2.60 -13.91
C GLU A 46 3.85 2.57 -14.72
N SER A 47 4.34 3.74 -15.17
CA SER A 47 5.61 3.86 -15.88
C SER A 47 6.83 3.87 -14.95
N PHE A 48 6.63 4.02 -13.64
CA PHE A 48 7.72 4.17 -12.70
C PHE A 48 8.35 2.79 -12.42
N SER A 49 9.68 2.77 -12.25
CA SER A 49 10.35 1.56 -11.78
C SER A 49 9.88 1.18 -10.36
N ARG A 50 9.88 -0.12 -10.05
CA ARG A 50 9.54 -0.62 -8.70
C ARG A 50 10.32 0.10 -7.58
N LYS A 51 11.63 0.33 -7.79
CA LYS A 51 12.48 1.03 -6.83
C LYS A 51 12.07 2.50 -6.68
N GLY A 52 11.69 3.14 -7.78
CA GLY A 52 11.17 4.51 -7.80
C GLY A 52 9.85 4.64 -7.05
N LEU A 53 8.87 3.77 -7.36
CA LEU A 53 7.58 3.73 -6.67
C LEU A 53 7.74 3.51 -5.17
N ARG A 54 8.58 2.56 -4.77
CA ARG A 54 8.87 2.32 -3.35
C ARG A 54 9.41 3.57 -2.66
N LYS A 55 10.39 4.24 -3.28
CA LYS A 55 10.97 5.47 -2.72
C LYS A 55 9.93 6.59 -2.63
N VAL A 56 9.08 6.75 -3.64
CA VAL A 56 7.98 7.72 -3.61
C VAL A 56 7.04 7.41 -2.45
N ALA A 57 6.58 6.16 -2.32
CA ALA A 57 5.70 5.75 -1.23
C ALA A 57 6.32 5.98 0.16
N GLU A 58 7.61 5.64 0.34
CA GLU A 58 8.34 5.86 1.60
C GLU A 58 8.46 7.35 1.94
N GLU A 59 8.75 8.21 0.97
CA GLU A 59 8.88 9.65 1.20
C GLU A 59 7.52 10.33 1.45
N LEU A 60 6.46 9.93 0.74
CA LEU A 60 5.11 10.43 1.01
C LEU A 60 4.61 9.98 2.39
N GLY A 61 4.88 8.72 2.76
CA GLY A 61 4.51 8.19 4.08
C GLY A 61 5.16 8.92 5.25
N LYS A 62 6.39 9.44 5.09
CA LYS A 62 7.06 10.26 6.12
C LYS A 62 6.39 11.63 6.34
N LEU A 63 5.71 12.16 5.32
CA LEU A 63 5.07 13.47 5.38
C LEU A 63 3.64 13.39 5.89
N GLY A 64 2.96 12.25 5.68
CA GLY A 64 1.52 12.13 5.86
C GLY A 64 0.76 12.65 4.64
N GLU A 65 -0.49 12.21 4.49
CA GLU A 65 -1.30 12.38 3.28
C GLU A 65 -1.47 13.86 2.88
N ASP A 66 -1.99 14.70 3.79
CA ASP A 66 -2.30 16.11 3.49
C ASP A 66 -1.04 16.91 3.11
N ALA A 67 0.03 16.76 3.89
CA ALA A 67 1.30 17.46 3.64
C ALA A 67 2.00 16.95 2.37
N ALA A 68 1.84 15.67 2.03
CA ALA A 68 2.33 15.09 0.79
C ALA A 68 1.59 15.68 -0.43
N ILE A 69 0.27 15.78 -0.36
CA ILE A 69 -0.56 16.38 -1.42
C ILE A 69 -0.21 17.86 -1.59
N GLU A 70 -0.11 18.63 -0.51
CA GLU A 70 0.27 20.04 -0.55
C GLU A 70 1.64 20.21 -1.24
N LYS A 71 2.63 19.41 -0.86
CA LYS A 71 3.99 19.48 -1.44
C LYS A 71 4.02 19.12 -2.93
N LEU A 72 3.24 18.13 -3.37
CA LEU A 72 3.17 17.71 -4.77
C LEU A 72 2.45 18.74 -5.64
N THR A 73 1.36 19.31 -5.13
CA THR A 73 0.55 20.31 -5.85
C THR A 73 1.23 21.69 -5.90
N ALA A 74 1.90 22.11 -4.82
CA ALA A 74 2.66 23.35 -4.77
C ALA A 74 3.83 23.38 -5.77
N ARG A 75 4.48 22.23 -6.04
CA ARG A 75 5.53 22.11 -7.07
C ARG A 75 4.98 21.94 -8.49
N GLY A 76 3.77 21.42 -8.67
CA GLY A 76 3.10 21.37 -9.97
C GLY A 76 2.83 22.76 -10.53
N SER A 77 2.45 23.70 -9.65
CA SER A 77 2.14 25.08 -10.02
C SER A 77 3.36 25.89 -10.52
N THR A 78 4.58 25.53 -10.14
CA THR A 78 5.80 26.24 -10.61
C THR A 78 6.34 25.70 -11.93
N ARG A 79 6.03 24.44 -12.29
CA ARG A 79 6.47 23.84 -13.57
C ARG A 79 5.61 24.28 -14.75
N THR A 80 4.31 24.53 -14.55
CA THR A 80 3.42 25.05 -15.60
C THR A 80 3.69 26.52 -15.91
N LEU A 81 4.14 27.32 -14.94
CA LEU A 81 4.49 28.73 -15.15
C LEU A 81 5.74 28.93 -16.00
N ASN A 82 6.62 27.93 -16.11
CA ASN A 82 7.87 28.04 -16.88
C ASN A 82 7.78 27.44 -18.30
N ALA A 83 6.59 26.97 -18.71
CA ALA A 83 6.33 26.37 -20.02
C ALA A 83 5.37 27.24 -20.84
N ALA A 84 5.95 28.30 -21.44
CA ALA A 84 5.46 29.09 -22.59
C ALA A 84 4.39 30.19 -22.35
N PRO A 85 4.34 31.25 -23.21
CA PRO A 85 4.93 31.41 -24.56
C PRO A 85 5.81 32.67 -24.77
N GLY A 86 6.63 32.81 -25.82
CA GLY A 86 6.67 32.05 -27.05
C GLY A 86 7.88 32.37 -27.95
N THR A 87 7.98 31.54 -28.99
CA THR A 87 8.62 31.81 -30.27
C THR A 87 7.80 32.82 -31.06
N GLN A 88 8.37 33.99 -31.34
CA GLN A 88 8.54 34.64 -32.67
C GLN A 88 9.32 35.93 -32.49
#